data_AF-A0A2J6WYM8-F1
#
_entry.id   AF-A0A2J6WYM8-F1
#
_cell.length_a   1.000
_cell.length_b   1.000
_cell.length_c   1.000
_cell.angle_alpha   90.00
_cell.angle_beta   90.00
_cell.angle_gamma   90.00
#
_symmetry.space_group_name_H-M   'P 1'
#
loop_
_entity.id
_entity.type
_entity.pdbx_description
1 polymer ?
#
loop_
_entity_poly.entity_id
_entity_poly.type
_entity_poly.pdbx_seq_one_letter_code
_entity_poly.pdbx_strand_id
1 'polypeptide(L)' 'MSHYHIVGIAGAGMSAIAHLLLDQGHTVSGSDLTT' A
#
# COMPACT_ATOMS: atom_id res chain seq x y z
N MET A 1 -16.01 -2.44 -0.36
CA MET A 1 -14.56 -2.68 -0.29
C MET A 1 -13.92 -2.23 -1.58
N SER A 2 -12.97 -1.31 -1.49
CA SER A 2 -12.18 -0.85 -2.64
C SER A 2 -10.82 -1.54 -2.63
N HIS A 3 -10.26 -1.75 -3.81
CA HIS A 3 -8.91 -2.29 -3.98
C HIS A 3 -7.98 -1.18 -4.46
N TYR A 4 -6.90 -0.94 -3.70
CA TYR A 4 -5.88 0.06 -4.01
C TYR A 4 -4.58 -0.61 -4.44
N HIS A 5 -3.98 -0.16 -5.53
CA HIS A 5 -2.64 -0.56 -5.94
C HIS A 5 -1.65 0.59 -5.75
N ILE A 6 -0.62 0.37 -4.95
CA ILE A 6 0.37 1.38 -4.58
C ILE A 6 1.70 1.11 -5.30
N VAL A 7 2.19 2.07 -6.07
CA VAL A 7 3.53 2.05 -6.66
C VAL A 7 4.51 2.71 -5.71
N GLY A 8 5.65 2.07 -5.43
CA GLY A 8 6.61 2.53 -4.41
C GLY A 8 6.21 2.15 -2.99
N ILE A 9 5.55 1.00 -2.80
CA ILE A 9 4.95 0.62 -1.51
C ILE A 9 5.97 0.34 -0.40
N ALA A 10 7.23 0.05 -0.74
CA ALA A 10 8.28 -0.22 0.25
C ALA A 10 8.85 1.07 0.88
N GLY A 11 8.54 2.25 0.31
CA GLY A 11 8.90 3.53 0.92
C GLY A 11 8.10 3.77 2.22
N ALA A 12 8.78 4.24 3.27
CA ALA A 12 8.19 4.38 4.62
C ALA A 12 6.85 5.14 4.65
N GLY A 13 6.69 6.18 3.83
CA GLY A 13 5.43 6.92 3.74
C GLY A 13 4.30 6.11 3.09
N MET A 14 4.59 5.42 1.99
CA MET A 14 3.60 4.61 1.28
C MET A 14 3.22 3.36 2.07
N SER A 15 4.17 2.77 2.81
CA SER A 15 3.87 1.67 3.73
C SER A 15 2.92 2.10 4.85
N ALA A 16 3.10 3.29 5.42
CA ALA A 16 2.18 3.81 6.45
C ALA A 16 0.76 4.02 5.91
N ILE A 17 0.64 4.55 4.69
CA ILE A 17 -0.66 4.72 4.02
C ILE A 17 -1.30 3.36 3.70
N ALA A 18 -0.51 2.39 3.22
CA ALA A 18 -0.98 1.04 2.95
C ALA A 18 -1.57 0.38 4.21
N HIS A 19 -0.90 0.53 5.36
CA HIS A 19 -1.41 0.03 6.63
C HIS A 19 -2.72 0.69 7.05
N LEU A 20 -2.84 2.02 6.93
CA LEU A 20 -4.08 2.71 7.24
C LEU A 20 -5.26 2.21 6.39
N LEU A 21 -5.04 2.01 5.08
CA LEU A 21 -6.07 1.50 4.17
C LEU A 21 -6.48 0.05 4.53
N LEU A 22 -5.53 -0.78 4.93
CA LEU A 22 -5.81 -2.14 5.43
C LEU A 22 -6.65 -2.10 6.71
N ASP A 23 -6.32 -1.23 7.66
CA ASP A 23 -7.07 -1.05 8.91
C ASP A 23 -8.51 -0.57 8.66
N GLN A 24 -8.74 0.20 7.60
CA GLN A 24 -10.07 0.61 7.14
C GLN A 24 -10.84 -0.52 6.43
N GLY A 25 -10.25 -1.71 6.28
CA GLY A 25 -10.87 -2.85 5.60
C GLY A 25 -10.82 -2.78 4.08
N HIS A 26 -9.92 -1.97 3.51
CA HIS A 26 -9.65 -1.95 2.08
C HIS A 26 -8.62 -3.02 1.71
N THR A 27 -8.71 -3.53 0.48
CA THR A 27 -7.66 -4.40 -0.05
C THR A 27 -6.56 -3.53 -0.62
N VAL A 28 -5.30 -3.85 -0.30
CA VAL A 28 -4.13 -3.13 -0.83
C VAL A 28 -3.20 -4.13 -1.50
N SER A 29 -2.75 -3.78 -2.70
CA SER A 29 -1.62 -4.41 -3.39
C SER A 29 -0.57 -3.35 -3.69
N GLY A 30 0.65 -3.76 -4.01
CA GLY A 30 1.67 -2.79 -4.39
C GLY A 30 2.84 -3.37 -5.14
N SER A 31 3.61 -2.48 -5.75
CA SER A 31 4.85 -2.76 -6.47
C SER A 31 5.95 -1.83 -5.98
N ASP A 32 7.18 -2.30 -6.01
CA ASP A 32 8.37 -1.50 -5.70
C ASP A 32 9.54 -1.98 -6.56
N LEU A 33 10.57 -1.15 -6.68
CA LEU A 33 11.78 -1.49 -7.41
C LEU A 33 12.79 -2.12 -6.44
N THR A 34 12.97 -3.43 -6.54
CA THR A 34 14.09 -4.10 -5.85
C THR A 34 15.33 -3.97 -6.75
N THR A 35 16.25 -3.08 -6.39
CA THR A 35 17.58 -2.99 -7.04
C THR A 35 18.60 -3.76 -6.21
#